data_AF-A0A4Q9I1X1-F1
#
_entry.id   AF-A0A4Q9I1X1-F1
#
_cell.length_a   1.000
_cell.length_b   1.000
_cell.length_c   1.000
_cell.angle_alpha   90.00
_cell.angle_beta   90.00
_cell.angle_gamma   90.00
#
_symmetry.space_group_name_H-M   'P 1'
#
loop_
_entity.id
_entity.type
_entity.pdbx_description
1 polymer ?
#
loop_
_entity_poly.entity_id
_entity_poly.type
_entity_poly.pdbx_seq_one_letter_code
_entity_poly.pdbx_strand_id
1 'polypeptide(L)'
;MVGAVAFGTLVCVAPTAQAASVPAAGTCSDAVRITKQHLAQAGAPTGANDWQSVRNAAQNFVNSHPGGGSGVEALKNDVNDLNRLCAP
;
A
#
# COMPACT_ATOMS: atom_id res chain seq x y z
N MET A 1 37.94 -33.75 28.04
CA MET A 1 38.50 -32.42 27.72
C MET A 1 39.03 -32.57 26.31
N VAL A 2 38.43 -32.06 25.23
CA VAL A 2 38.03 -30.71 24.79
C VAL A 2 36.96 -30.99 23.70
N GLY A 3 35.75 -30.46 23.65
CA GLY A 3 35.34 -29.05 23.63
C GLY A 3 35.23 -28.56 22.17
N ALA A 4 34.10 -27.93 21.82
CA ALA A 4 33.86 -27.08 20.63
C ALA A 4 33.40 -27.79 19.32
N VAL A 5 32.44 -27.29 18.52
CA VAL A 5 31.46 -26.19 18.61
C VAL A 5 30.42 -26.46 17.52
N ALA A 6 29.15 -26.20 17.85
CA ALA A 6 28.05 -26.20 16.89
C ALA A 6 28.21 -25.09 15.85
N PHE A 7 28.06 -25.43 14.57
CA PHE A 7 27.70 -24.47 13.53
C PHE A 7 26.47 -25.01 12.82
N GLY A 8 25.33 -24.84 13.49
CA GLY A 8 24.04 -24.89 12.81
C GLY A 8 23.99 -23.72 11.83
N THR A 9 24.17 -24.01 10.55
CA THR A 9 23.90 -23.07 9.47
C THR A 9 22.41 -22.79 9.43
N LEU A 10 22.01 -21.81 10.23
CA LEU A 10 20.69 -21.21 10.19
C LEU A 10 20.59 -20.51 8.83
N VAL A 11 19.90 -21.17 7.90
CA VAL A 11 19.57 -20.61 6.60
C VAL A 11 18.59 -19.47 6.88
N CYS A 12 19.09 -18.25 6.96
CA CYS A 12 18.28 -17.04 6.92
C CYS A 12 17.61 -16.96 5.55
N VAL A 13 16.46 -17.60 5.40
CA VAL A 13 15.49 -17.26 4.36
C VAL A 13 15.01 -15.84 4.67
N ALA A 14 15.69 -14.85 4.10
CA ALA A 14 15.18 -13.50 4.03
C ALA A 14 13.76 -13.59 3.44
N PRO A 15 12.72 -13.03 4.09
CA PRO A 15 11.47 -12.85 3.39
C PRO A 15 11.80 -11.94 2.22
N THR A 16 11.69 -12.48 1.01
CA THR A 16 11.58 -11.64 -0.17
C THR A 16 10.40 -10.72 0.13
N ALA A 17 10.70 -9.45 0.41
CA ALA A 17 9.74 -8.39 0.29
C ALA A 17 9.32 -8.43 -1.18
N GLN A 18 8.35 -9.29 -1.48
CA GLN A 18 7.58 -9.21 -2.69
C GLN A 18 6.99 -7.81 -2.62
N ALA A 19 7.63 -6.89 -3.34
CA ALA A 19 6.98 -5.71 -3.82
C ALA A 19 5.79 -6.26 -4.63
N ALA A 20 4.69 -6.49 -3.92
CA ALA A 20 3.45 -6.93 -4.49
C ALA A 20 3.11 -5.83 -5.47
N SER A 21 3.33 -6.11 -6.75
CA SER A 21 2.88 -5.27 -7.85
C SER A 21 1.37 -5.23 -7.70
N VAL A 22 0.89 -4.18 -7.05
CA VAL A 22 -0.53 -3.99 -6.81
C VAL A 22 -1.16 -3.84 -8.20
N PRO A 23 -2.00 -4.79 -8.64
CA PRO A 23 -2.55 -4.75 -9.98
C PRO A 23 -3.34 -3.45 -10.15
N ALA A 24 -3.24 -2.81 -11.33
CA ALA A 24 -4.07 -1.65 -11.65
C ALA A 24 -5.55 -2.01 -11.42
N ALA A 25 -6.31 -1.12 -10.78
CA ALA A 25 -7.68 -1.40 -10.40
C ALA A 25 -8.56 -1.64 -11.65
N GLY A 26 -9.11 -2.85 -11.77
CA GLY A 26 -10.04 -3.21 -12.85
C GLY A 26 -11.51 -2.91 -12.52
N THR A 27 -11.83 -2.77 -11.23
CA THR A 27 -13.19 -2.50 -10.71
C THR A 27 -13.15 -1.46 -9.61
N CYS A 28 -14.31 -0.84 -9.30
CA CYS A 28 -14.41 0.12 -8.20
C CYS A 28 -13.97 -0.51 -6.86
N SER A 29 -14.44 -1.72 -6.55
CA SER A 29 -14.10 -2.41 -5.30
C SER A 29 -12.61 -2.72 -5.21
N ASP A 30 -11.95 -3.04 -6.32
CA ASP A 30 -10.50 -3.21 -6.36
C ASP A 30 -9.77 -1.90 -6.09
N ALA A 31 -10.19 -0.79 -6.72
CA ALA A 31 -9.62 0.52 -6.47
C ALA A 31 -9.69 0.86 -4.98
N VAL A 32 -10.86 0.69 -4.35
CA VAL A 32 -11.04 0.94 -2.91
C VAL A 32 -10.08 0.10 -2.07
N ARG A 33 -9.96 -1.19 -2.36
CA ARG A 33 -9.06 -2.10 -1.62
C ARG A 33 -7.59 -1.69 -1.77
N ILE A 34 -7.18 -1.38 -2.99
CA ILE A 34 -5.81 -0.97 -3.33
C ILE A 34 -5.46 0.36 -2.65
N THR A 35 -6.33 1.36 -2.76
CA THR A 35 -6.12 2.67 -2.12
C THR A 35 -5.99 2.54 -0.62
N LYS A 36 -6.78 1.67 0.03
CA LYS A 36 -6.65 1.38 1.47
C LYS A 36 -5.28 0.78 1.80
N GLN A 37 -4.75 -0.11 0.95
CA GLN A 37 -3.42 -0.68 1.14
C GLN A 37 -2.33 0.38 0.99
N HIS A 38 -2.39 1.23 -0.04
CA HIS A 38 -1.43 2.32 -0.22
C HIS A 38 -1.50 3.35 0.92
N LEU A 39 -2.70 3.69 1.39
CA LEU A 39 -2.91 4.52 2.58
C LEU A 39 -2.24 3.91 3.82
N ALA A 40 -2.41 2.61 4.05
CA ALA A 40 -1.78 1.92 5.17
C ALA A 40 -0.25 1.90 5.06
N GLN A 41 0.29 1.65 3.86
CA GLN A 41 1.74 1.68 3.58
C GLN A 41 2.33 3.08 3.75
N ALA A 42 1.56 4.11 3.42
CA ALA A 42 1.93 5.51 3.59
C ALA A 42 1.79 6.00 5.05
N GLY A 43 1.38 5.14 5.98
CA GLY A 43 1.21 5.47 7.40
C GLY A 43 -0.10 6.18 7.74
N ALA A 44 -1.07 6.19 6.83
CA ALA A 44 -2.39 6.80 7.01
C ALA A 44 -3.54 5.79 6.76
N PRO A 45 -3.57 4.64 7.47
CA PRO A 45 -4.61 3.65 7.28
C PRO A 45 -6.01 4.24 7.54
N THR A 46 -6.99 3.85 6.71
CA THR A 46 -8.39 4.27 6.85
C THR A 46 -9.31 3.10 7.16
N GLY A 47 -10.26 3.31 8.08
CA GLY A 47 -11.33 2.36 8.38
C GLY A 47 -12.52 2.44 7.42
N ALA A 48 -12.51 3.39 6.48
CA ALA A 48 -13.59 3.56 5.52
C ALA A 48 -13.73 2.35 4.58
N ASN A 49 -14.98 2.04 4.19
CA ASN A 49 -15.27 0.98 3.21
C ASN A 49 -15.94 1.53 1.94
N ASP A 50 -16.48 2.74 2.01
CA ASP A 50 -17.11 3.42 0.89
C ASP A 50 -16.04 4.09 0.03
N TRP A 51 -16.19 4.00 -1.29
CA TRP A 51 -15.20 4.53 -2.23
C TRP A 51 -14.94 6.02 -2.05
N GLN A 52 -15.98 6.79 -1.73
CA GLN A 52 -15.91 8.24 -1.60
C GLN A 52 -15.11 8.64 -0.35
N SER A 53 -15.29 7.91 0.75
CA SER A 53 -14.55 8.12 2.00
C SER A 53 -13.08 7.71 1.86
N VAL A 54 -12.80 6.60 1.18
CA VAL A 54 -11.43 6.16 0.89
C VAL A 54 -10.70 7.13 -0.04
N ARG A 55 -11.38 7.60 -1.10
CA ARG A 55 -10.89 8.67 -1.98
C ARG A 55 -10.52 9.90 -1.19
N ASN A 56 -11.42 10.38 -0.32
CA ASN A 56 -11.19 11.59 0.45
C ASN A 56 -9.99 11.44 1.41
N ALA A 57 -9.83 10.27 2.04
CA ALA A 57 -8.67 9.98 2.87
C ALA A 57 -7.35 10.02 2.06
N ALA A 58 -7.32 9.39 0.89
CA ALA A 58 -6.17 9.45 -0.02
C ALA A 58 -5.87 10.88 -0.48
N GLN A 59 -6.90 11.64 -0.83
CA GLN A 59 -6.76 13.02 -1.28
C GLN A 59 -6.28 13.94 -0.16
N ASN A 60 -6.76 13.76 1.07
CA ASN A 60 -6.29 14.48 2.24
C ASN A 60 -4.81 14.17 2.55
N PHE A 61 -4.42 12.90 2.44
CA PHE A 61 -3.02 12.49 2.61
C PHE A 61 -2.11 13.18 1.58
N VAL A 62 -2.49 13.15 0.30
CA VAL A 62 -1.76 13.81 -0.80
C VAL A 62 -1.64 15.31 -0.55
N ASN A 63 -2.72 15.98 -0.15
CA ASN A 63 -2.72 17.42 0.14
C ASN A 63 -1.83 17.77 1.33
N SER A 64 -1.76 16.89 2.34
CA SER A 64 -0.92 17.08 3.53
C SER A 64 0.57 16.78 3.27
N HIS A 65 0.90 16.13 2.14
CA HIS A 65 2.27 15.76 1.77
C HIS A 65 2.67 16.34 0.38
N PRO A 66 2.77 17.68 0.26
CA PRO A 66 3.09 18.33 -1.02
C PRO A 66 4.52 18.07 -1.50
N GLY A 67 5.42 17.60 -0.61
CA GLY A 67 6.81 17.26 -0.94
C GLY A 67 6.98 16.04 -1.85
N GLY A 68 5.90 15.28 -2.09
CA GLY A 68 5.91 14.12 -2.99
C GLY A 68 6.61 12.89 -2.42
N GLY A 69 6.65 11.83 -3.23
CA GLY A 69 7.22 10.53 -2.87
C GLY A 69 6.38 9.41 -3.46
N SER A 70 7.01 8.27 -3.75
CA SER A 70 6.37 7.14 -4.47
C SER A 70 5.00 6.73 -3.94
N GLY A 71 4.75 6.81 -2.62
CA GLY A 71 3.43 6.57 -2.03
C GLY A 71 2.39 7.67 -2.34
N VAL A 72 2.79 8.94 -2.37
CA VAL A 72 1.93 10.09 -2.74
C VAL A 72 1.55 10.03 -4.22
N GLU A 73 2.50 9.71 -5.12
CA GLU A 73 2.21 9.46 -6.54
C GLU A 73 1.22 8.30 -6.73
N ALA A 74 1.40 7.18 -6.00
CA ALA A 74 0.47 6.06 -6.05
C ALA A 74 -0.94 6.47 -5.59
N LEU A 75 -1.04 7.20 -4.47
CA LEU A 75 -2.32 7.70 -3.94
C LEU A 75 -3.00 8.70 -4.88
N LYS A 76 -2.25 9.50 -5.63
CA LYS A 76 -2.80 10.37 -6.69
C LYS A 76 -3.44 9.55 -7.81
N ASN A 77 -2.76 8.50 -8.27
CA ASN A 77 -3.30 7.60 -9.29
C ASN A 77 -4.54 6.86 -8.78
N ASP A 78 -4.49 6.38 -7.55
CA ASP A 78 -5.61 5.72 -6.87
C ASP A 78 -6.86 6.61 -6.80
N VAL A 79 -6.71 7.89 -6.43
CA VAL A 79 -7.82 8.86 -6.41
C VAL A 79 -8.44 9.02 -7.80
N ASN A 80 -7.62 8.99 -8.86
CA ASN A 80 -8.10 9.07 -10.24
C ASN A 80 -8.83 7.78 -10.66
N ASP A 81 -8.28 6.61 -10.33
CA ASP A 81 -8.94 5.33 -10.60
C ASP A 81 -10.25 5.19 -9.83
N LEU A 82 -10.31 5.62 -8.57
CA LEU A 82 -11.55 5.69 -7.80
C LEU A 82 -12.61 6.56 -8.49
N ASN A 83 -12.23 7.71 -9.05
CA ASN A 83 -13.18 8.53 -9.80
C ASN A 83 -13.64 7.87 -11.07
N ARG A 84 -12.70 7.33 -11.85
CA ARG A 84 -13.00 6.71 -13.14
C ARG A 84 -13.89 5.47 -13.00
N LEU A 85 -13.70 4.70 -11.93
CA LEU A 85 -14.33 3.39 -11.75
C LEU A 85 -15.55 3.42 -10.83
N CYS A 86 -15.60 4.32 -9.84
CA CYS A 86 -16.65 4.37 -8.82
C CYS A 86 -17.65 5.52 -8.97
N ALA A 87 -17.33 6.55 -9.75
CA ALA A 87 -18.20 7.70 -9.99
C ALA A 87 -18.49 7.92 -11.49
N PRO A 88 -19.14 6.95 -12.17
CA PRO A 88 -19.52 7.08 -13.57
C PRO A 88 -20.61 8.14 -13.81
#